data_AF-A0A7X5I7D9-F1
#
_entry.id   AF-A0A7X5I7D9-F1
#
_cell.length_a   1.000
_cell.length_b   1.000
_cell.length_c   1.000
_cell.angle_alpha   90.00
_cell.angle_beta   90.00
_cell.angle_gamma   90.00
#
_symmetry.space_group_name_H-M   'P 1'
#
loop_
_entity.id
_entity.type
_entity.pdbx_description
1 polymer ?
#
loop_
_entity_poly.entity_id
_entity_poly.type
_entity_poly.pdbx_seq_one_letter_code
_entity_poly.pdbx_strand_id
1 'polypeptide(L)'
;MAFYDYQHQQRIKQLEHIWENLQDLALLARQHGIDDIFQDNGAKVLQQLIYLNIDILPGREGNDAVSESGTEWEMKSINHKKPFDPDSINF
;
A
#
# COMPACT_ATOMS: atom_id res chain seq x y z
N MET A 1 9.78 23.72 16.14
CA MET A 1 10.74 23.32 15.09
C MET A 1 10.73 24.40 14.02
N ALA A 2 11.85 25.10 13.86
CA ALA A 2 12.04 26.06 12.78
C ALA A 2 12.40 25.32 11.50
N PHE A 3 12.16 25.95 10.35
CA PHE A 3 12.55 25.37 9.07
C PHE A 3 14.06 25.13 9.04
N TYR A 4 14.43 23.87 8.79
CA TYR A 4 15.79 23.39 8.57
C TYR A 4 16.74 23.53 9.77
N ASP A 5 16.19 23.66 10.99
CA ASP A 5 16.95 23.49 12.21
C ASP A 5 17.41 22.03 12.41
N TYR A 6 18.24 21.80 13.45
CA TYR A 6 18.76 20.46 13.74
C TYR A 6 17.64 19.40 13.87
N GLN A 7 16.54 19.73 14.56
CA GLN A 7 15.43 18.81 14.76
C GLN A 7 14.71 18.49 13.45
N HIS A 8 14.50 19.47 12.58
CA HIS A 8 13.91 19.29 11.26
C HIS A 8 14.79 18.38 10.39
N GLN A 9 16.11 18.61 10.39
CA GLN A 9 17.05 17.78 9.64
C GLN A 9 17.05 16.32 10.12
N GLN A 10 16.93 16.07 11.44
CA GLN A 10 16.81 14.70 11.94
C GLN A 10 15.51 14.03 11.46
N ARG A 11 14.39 14.77 11.41
CA ARG A 11 13.11 14.24 10.90
C ARG A 11 13.16 13.93 9.40
N ILE A 12 13.84 14.76 8.61
CA ILE A 12 14.07 14.50 7.18
C ILE A 12 14.87 13.22 7.01
N LYS A 13 15.99 13.05 7.73
CA LYS A 13 16.80 11.83 7.68
C LYS A 13 16.00 10.58 8.05
N GLN A 14 15.16 10.69 9.07
CA GLN A 14 14.28 9.58 9.47
C GLN A 14 13.29 9.22 8.35
N LEU A 15 12.69 10.22 7.69
CA LEU A 15 11.79 9.98 6.55
C LEU A 15 12.54 9.32 5.39
N GLU A 16 13.70 9.85 4.99
CA GLU A 16 14.51 9.31 3.89
C GLU A 16 14.88 7.85 4.12
N HIS A 17 15.30 7.49 5.33
CA HIS A 17 15.63 6.12 5.69
C HIS A 17 14.43 5.16 5.56
N ILE A 18 13.23 5.60 5.95
CA ILE A 18 12.01 4.79 5.76
C ILE A 18 11.62 4.71 4.29
N TRP A 19 11.82 5.81 3.55
CA TRP A 19 11.43 5.94 2.14
C TRP A 19 12.22 5.01 1.20
N GLU A 20 13.50 4.77 1.49
CA GLU A 20 14.33 3.82 0.75
C GLU A 20 13.68 2.43 0.67
N ASN A 21 13.11 1.95 1.78
CA ASN A 21 12.45 0.64 1.84
C ASN A 21 11.15 0.57 1.02
N LEU A 22 10.57 1.71 0.63
CA LEU A 22 9.33 1.75 -0.15
C LEU A 22 9.59 1.60 -1.65
N GLN A 23 10.83 1.78 -2.11
CA GLN A 23 11.18 1.68 -3.54
C GLN A 23 11.00 0.25 -4.07
N ASP A 24 11.46 -0.75 -3.31
CA ASP A 24 11.31 -2.16 -3.69
C ASP A 24 9.84 -2.58 -3.69
N LEU A 25 9.06 -2.09 -2.71
CA LEU A 25 7.61 -2.32 -2.67
C LEU A 25 6.91 -1.70 -3.88
N ALA A 26 7.29 -0.49 -4.29
CA ALA A 26 6.73 0.18 -5.46
C ALA A 26 7.16 -0.51 -6.78
N LEU A 27 8.34 -1.11 -6.84
CA LEU A 27 8.76 -1.91 -7.98
C LEU A 27 7.93 -3.20 -8.07
N LEU A 28 7.75 -3.91 -6.94
CA LEU A 28 6.90 -5.09 -6.87
C LEU A 28 5.44 -4.76 -7.24
N ALA A 29 4.91 -3.64 -6.75
CA ALA A 29 3.55 -3.19 -7.10
C ALA A 29 3.35 -3.04 -8.61
N ARG A 30 4.32 -2.41 -9.30
CA ARG A 30 4.26 -2.21 -10.76
C ARG A 30 4.28 -3.52 -11.54
N GLN A 31 4.96 -4.55 -11.02
CA GLN A 31 4.94 -5.89 -11.63
C GLN A 31 3.54 -6.53 -11.59
N HIS A 32 2.70 -6.12 -10.64
CA HIS A 32 1.30 -6.54 -10.50
C HIS A 32 0.28 -5.53 -11.06
N GLY A 33 0.72 -4.58 -11.89
CA GLY A 33 -0.17 -3.60 -12.52
C GLY A 33 -0.65 -2.47 -11.61
N ILE A 34 0.05 -2.21 -10.51
CA ILE A 34 -0.25 -1.10 -9.58
C ILE A 34 0.80 0.01 -9.78
N ASP A 35 0.37 1.14 -10.34
CA ASP A 35 1.26 2.25 -10.70
C ASP A 35 1.75 3.07 -9.49
N ASP A 36 0.90 3.25 -8.46
CA ASP A 36 1.19 4.05 -7.27
C ASP A 36 0.74 3.33 -5.99
N ILE A 37 1.69 3.01 -5.12
CA ILE A 37 1.42 2.31 -3.84
C ILE A 37 0.66 3.17 -2.82
N PHE A 38 0.66 4.50 -2.98
CA PHE A 38 0.04 5.44 -2.05
C PHE A 38 -1.36 5.90 -2.47
N GLN A 39 -1.78 5.62 -3.71
CA GLN A 39 -3.13 5.96 -4.20
C GLN A 39 -4.05 4.76 -4.19
N ASP A 40 -5.35 4.98 -4.02
CA ASP A 40 -6.41 3.97 -4.13
C ASP A 40 -6.15 2.65 -3.35
N ASN A 41 -5.47 2.75 -2.20
CA ASN A 41 -5.02 1.60 -1.41
C ASN A 41 -4.02 0.67 -2.11
N GLY A 42 -3.23 1.13 -3.10
CA GLY A 42 -2.34 0.32 -3.94
C GLY A 42 -1.47 -0.68 -3.16
N ALA A 43 -0.77 -0.24 -2.11
CA ALA A 43 0.02 -1.16 -1.27
C ALA A 43 -0.81 -2.28 -0.61
N LYS A 44 -2.07 -2.01 -0.22
CA LYS A 44 -2.98 -3.00 0.36
C LYS A 44 -3.62 -3.89 -0.70
N VAL A 45 -3.83 -3.38 -1.90
CA VAL A 45 -4.26 -4.19 -3.05
C VAL A 45 -3.16 -5.18 -3.40
N LEU A 46 -1.90 -4.73 -3.49
CA LEU A 46 -0.75 -5.62 -3.72
C LEU A 46 -0.71 -6.79 -2.72
N GLN A 47 -0.92 -6.51 -1.43
CA GLN A 47 -1.00 -7.56 -0.41
C GLN A 47 -2.10 -8.60 -0.71
N GLN A 48 -3.28 -8.16 -1.14
CA GLN A 48 -4.38 -9.07 -1.48
C GLN A 48 -4.03 -9.94 -2.70
N LEU A 49 -3.46 -9.34 -3.76
CA LEU A 49 -3.06 -10.07 -4.97
C LEU A 49 -2.08 -11.20 -4.64
N ILE A 50 -1.04 -10.89 -3.86
CA ILE A 50 0.00 -11.84 -3.48
C ILE A 50 -0.56 -12.94 -2.56
N TYR A 51 -1.33 -12.58 -1.53
CA TYR A 51 -1.84 -13.57 -0.58
C TYR A 51 -2.90 -14.51 -1.17
N LEU A 52 -3.70 -14.01 -2.12
CA LEU A 52 -4.74 -14.79 -2.77
C LEU A 52 -4.26 -15.47 -4.06
N ASN A 53 -3.05 -15.17 -4.52
CA ASN A 53 -2.49 -15.62 -5.79
C ASN A 53 -3.45 -15.33 -6.97
N ILE A 54 -3.81 -14.05 -7.10
CA ILE A 54 -4.71 -13.54 -8.15
C ILE A 54 -4.06 -12.34 -8.86
N ASP A 55 -4.42 -12.14 -10.12
CA ASP A 55 -3.93 -11.03 -10.95
C ASP A 55 -5.04 -10.02 -11.24
N ILE A 56 -4.68 -8.73 -11.35
CA ILE A 56 -5.61 -7.67 -11.74
C ILE A 56 -6.06 -7.87 -13.20
N LEU A 57 -7.37 -7.73 -13.45
CA LEU A 57 -7.89 -7.67 -14.81
C LEU A 57 -7.81 -6.24 -15.36
N PRO A 58 -7.29 -6.04 -16.59
CA PRO A 58 -7.22 -4.73 -17.20
C PRO A 58 -8.60 -4.28 -17.71
N GLY A 59 -9.12 -3.16 -17.19
CA GLY A 59 -10.38 -2.57 -17.63
C GLY A 59 -11.28 -2.21 -16.45
N ARG A 60 -12.17 -1.21 -16.62
CA ARG A 60 -13.12 -0.76 -15.57
C ARG A 60 -14.53 -1.33 -15.71
N GLU A 61 -14.76 -2.21 -16.70
CA GLU A 61 -16.04 -2.87 -16.91
C GLU A 61 -15.84 -4.38 -16.67
N GLY A 62 -16.39 -4.91 -15.58
CA GLY A 62 -16.31 -6.33 -15.24
C GLY A 62 -15.75 -6.59 -13.85
N ASN A 63 -15.28 -7.82 -13.63
CA ASN A 63 -14.65 -8.26 -12.39
C ASN A 63 -13.25 -7.64 -12.22
N ASP A 64 -12.81 -7.49 -10.98
CA ASP A 64 -11.55 -6.81 -10.64
C ASP A 64 -10.30 -7.68 -10.85
N ALA A 65 -10.41 -8.99 -10.67
CA ALA A 65 -9.25 -9.90 -10.66
C ALA A 65 -9.56 -11.32 -11.16
N VAL A 66 -8.52 -12.09 -11.45
CA VAL A 66 -8.61 -13.49 -11.90
C VAL A 66 -7.64 -14.39 -11.13
N SER A 67 -8.09 -15.57 -10.71
CA SER A 67 -7.24 -16.58 -10.07
C SER A 67 -6.57 -17.49 -11.12
N GLU A 68 -5.55 -18.24 -10.70
CA GLU A 68 -4.82 -19.19 -11.56
C GLU A 68 -5.75 -20.20 -12.28
N SER A 69 -6.87 -20.58 -11.66
CA SER A 69 -7.90 -21.45 -12.26
C SER A 69 -8.72 -20.81 -13.39
N GLY A 70 -8.53 -19.51 -13.65
CA GLY A 70 -9.35 -18.72 -14.57
C GLY A 70 -10.67 -18.21 -13.98
N THR A 71 -10.88 -18.33 -12.66
CA THR A 71 -12.08 -17.80 -12.01
C THR A 71 -11.91 -16.31 -11.79
N GLU A 72 -12.87 -15.52 -12.25
CA GLU A 72 -12.89 -14.07 -12.04
C GLU A 72 -13.58 -13.69 -10.72
N TRP A 73 -13.11 -12.60 -10.10
CA TRP A 73 -13.53 -12.16 -8.77
C TRP A 73 -13.76 -10.66 -8.74
N GLU A 74 -14.84 -10.26 -8.08
CA GLU A 74 -15.05 -8.89 -7.62
C GLU A 74 -14.33 -8.68 -6.28
N MET A 75 -13.60 -7.57 -6.15
CA MET A 75 -12.83 -7.24 -4.96
C MET A 75 -13.39 -5.98 -4.28
N LYS A 76 -13.54 -6.06 -2.95
CA LYS A 76 -13.93 -4.92 -2.11
C LYS A 76 -13.09 -4.93 -0.84
N SER A 77 -12.66 -3.75 -0.40
CA SER A 77 -11.87 -3.59 0.83
C SER A 77 -12.45 -2.51 1.73
N ILE A 78 -12.29 -2.67 3.04
CA ILE A 78 -12.66 -1.69 4.05
C ILE A 78 -11.52 -1.51 5.06
N ASN A 79 -11.34 -0.28 5.56
CA ASN A 79 -10.46 -0.03 6.69
C ASN A 79 -11.24 -0.27 7.99
N HIS A 80 -10.95 -1.37 8.69
CA HIS A 80 -11.75 -1.78 9.85
C HIS A 80 -11.46 -0.98 11.13
N LYS A 81 -10.22 -0.50 11.32
CA LYS A 81 -9.86 0.35 12.47
C LYS A 81 -9.94 1.84 12.10
N LYS A 82 -10.45 2.64 13.04
CA LYS A 82 -10.27 4.10 13.03
C LYS A 82 -8.78 4.45 13.15
N PRO A 83 -8.35 5.64 12.68
CA PRO A 83 -6.95 6.08 12.79
C PRO A 83 -6.41 5.86 14.22
N PHE A 84 -5.12 5.54 14.28
CA PHE A 84 -4.39 5.24 15.51
C PHE A 84 -4.79 6.18 16.65
N ASP A 85 -5.33 5.59 17.73
CA ASP A 85 -5.60 6.27 18.98
C ASP A 85 -4.38 6.10 19.90
N PRO A 86 -3.56 7.14 20.10
CA PRO A 86 -2.37 7.07 20.93
C PRO A 86 -2.68 6.69 22.39
N ASP A 87 -3.91 6.86 22.86
CA ASP A 87 -4.32 6.55 24.24
C ASP A 87 -4.75 5.08 24.41
N SER A 88 -4.74 4.29 23.35
CA SER A 88 -5.11 2.86 23.37
C SER A 88 -4.01 1.91 23.87
N ILE A 89 -2.80 2.42 24.14
CA ILE A 89 -1.72 1.67 24.78
C ILE A 89 -1.72 1.97 26.27
N ASN A 90 -2.48 1.17 27.04
CA ASN A 90 -2.29 1.10 28.49
C ASN A 90 -1.05 0.22 28.76
N PHE A 91 -0.03 0.80 29.39
CA PHE A 91 1.10 0.06 29.98
C PHE A 91 0.67 -0.69 31.24
#